data_AF-A0A521YRJ5-F1
#
_entry.id   AF-A0A521YRJ5-F1
#
_cell.length_a   1.000
_cell.length_b   1.000
_cell.length_c   1.000
_cell.angle_alpha   90.00
_cell.angle_beta   90.00
_cell.angle_gamma   90.00
#
_symmetry.space_group_name_H-M   'P 1'
#
loop_
_entity.id
_entity.type
_entity.pdbx_description
1 polymer ?
#
loop_
_entity_poly.entity_id
_entity_poly.type
_entity_poly.pdbx_seq_one_letter_code
_entity_poly.pdbx_strand_id
1 'polypeptide(L)'
;MRYVAVWAALLVLLAATAGSSYIPMGGWNAFANMAISSLKALLVALFFMQLRHEGALVRLAAVVALVWLALLFGLSWTDYSTRGASHAPWSARP
;
A
#
# COMPACT_ATOMS: atom_id res chain seq x y z
N MET A 1 -14.81 11.96 20.69
CA MET A 1 -15.54 10.74 20.26
C MET A 1 -15.09 10.21 18.90
N ARG A 2 -14.98 11.03 17.83
CA ARG A 2 -14.55 10.57 16.49
C ARG A 2 -13.21 9.82 16.44
N TYR A 3 -12.18 10.26 17.18
CA TYR A 3 -10.86 9.59 17.18
C TYR A 3 -10.88 8.15 17.70
N VAL A 4 -11.71 7.87 18.71
CA VAL A 4 -11.83 6.53 19.30
C VAL A 4 -12.47 5.55 18.31
N ALA A 5 -13.47 6.01 17.55
CA ALA A 5 -14.09 5.19 16.50
C ALA A 5 -13.10 4.87 15.36
N VAL A 6 -12.29 5.85 14.93
CA VAL A 6 -11.26 5.62 13.90
C VAL A 6 -10.17 4.70 14.43
N TRP A 7 -9.76 4.87 15.68
CA TRP A 7 -8.80 3.97 16.33
C TRP A 7 -9.31 2.53 16.38
N ALA A 8 -10.57 2.31 16.77
CA ALA A 8 -11.18 0.99 16.75
C ALA A 8 -11.23 0.39 15.34
N ALA A 9 -11.60 1.19 14.33
CA ALA A 9 -11.58 0.75 12.92
C ALA A 9 -10.16 0.34 12.47
N LEU A 10 -9.12 1.09 12.88
CA LEU A 10 -7.72 0.75 12.59
C LEU A 10 -7.30 -0.55 13.27
N LEU A 11 -7.74 -0.82 14.50
CA LEU A 11 -7.50 -2.09 15.17
C LEU A 11 -8.16 -3.27 14.47
N VAL A 12 -9.40 -3.11 14.00
CA VAL A 12 -10.10 -4.15 13.22
C VAL A 12 -9.35 -4.42 11.92
N LEU A 13 -8.95 -3.38 11.19
CA LEU A 13 -8.13 -3.53 9.98
C LEU A 13 -6.78 -4.18 10.31
N LEU A 14 -6.21 -3.92 11.48
CA LEU A 14 -4.96 -4.54 11.94
C LEU A 14 -5.12 -6.02 12.19
N ALA A 15 -6.15 -6.40 12.94
CA ALA A 15 -6.49 -7.80 13.16
C ALA A 15 -6.75 -8.51 11.83
N ALA A 16 -7.42 -7.85 10.86
CA ALA A 16 -7.66 -8.41 9.53
C ALA A 16 -6.35 -8.68 8.75
N THR A 17 -5.40 -7.73 8.73
CA THR A 17 -4.09 -7.94 8.07
C THR A 17 -3.22 -8.97 8.79
N ALA A 18 -3.29 -9.04 10.13
CA ALA A 18 -2.55 -10.04 10.88
C ALA A 18 -3.17 -11.44 10.69
N GLY A 19 -4.50 -11.53 10.72
CA GLY A 19 -5.27 -12.75 10.52
C GLY A 19 -5.11 -13.33 9.11
N SER A 20 -5.07 -12.48 8.09
CA SER A 20 -4.85 -12.94 6.70
C SER A 20 -3.52 -13.66 6.54
N SER A 21 -2.48 -13.32 7.32
CA SER A 21 -1.19 -14.02 7.29
C SER A 21 -1.26 -15.47 7.72
N TYR A 22 -2.27 -15.86 8.51
CA TYR A 22 -2.45 -17.23 8.99
C TYR A 22 -3.35 -18.06 8.06
N ILE A 23 -4.01 -17.42 7.09
CA ILE A 23 -4.89 -18.09 6.13
C ILE A 23 -4.11 -18.26 4.81
N PRO A 24 -3.90 -19.50 4.33
CA PRO A 24 -3.20 -19.75 3.07
C PRO A 24 -4.09 -19.39 1.88
N MET A 25 -4.15 -18.10 1.54
CA MET A 25 -4.88 -17.57 0.37
C MET A 25 -4.03 -17.50 -0.92
N GLY A 26 -2.83 -18.10 -0.92
CA GLY A 26 -1.90 -18.03 -2.05
C GLY A 26 -1.56 -16.60 -2.48
N GLY A 27 -1.45 -16.35 -3.79
CA GLY A 27 -1.12 -15.03 -4.35
C GLY A 27 -2.18 -13.94 -4.08
N TRP A 28 -3.43 -14.31 -3.79
CA TRP A 28 -4.50 -13.36 -3.47
C TRP A 28 -4.31 -12.66 -2.13
N ASN A 29 -3.52 -13.25 -1.23
CA ASN A 29 -3.20 -12.67 0.08
C ASN A 29 -2.48 -11.33 -0.06
N ALA A 30 -1.54 -11.23 -1.02
CA ALA A 30 -0.78 -10.01 -1.27
C ALA A 30 -1.71 -8.86 -1.69
N PHE A 31 -2.62 -9.11 -2.63
CA PHE A 31 -3.59 -8.11 -3.09
C PHE A 31 -4.53 -7.65 -1.98
N ALA A 32 -5.08 -8.60 -1.20
CA ALA A 32 -5.95 -8.30 -0.07
C ALA A 32 -5.23 -7.45 1.00
N ASN A 33 -4.00 -7.81 1.37
CA ASN A 33 -3.20 -7.05 2.34
C ASN A 33 -2.86 -5.65 1.84
N MET A 34 -2.56 -5.50 0.56
CA MET A 34 -2.29 -4.20 -0.07
C MET A 34 -3.53 -3.29 0.01
N ALA A 35 -4.72 -3.83 -0.27
CA ALA A 35 -5.98 -3.09 -0.17
C ALA A 35 -6.28 -2.66 1.28
N ILE A 36 -6.14 -3.57 2.25
CA ILE A 36 -6.37 -3.28 3.67
C ILE A 36 -5.36 -2.23 4.18
N SER A 37 -4.09 -2.35 3.80
CA SER A 37 -3.05 -1.38 4.15
C SER A 37 -3.35 0.01 3.59
N SER A 38 -3.82 0.08 2.34
CA SER A 38 -4.20 1.35 1.69
C SER A 38 -5.38 2.02 2.42
N LEU A 39 -6.39 1.24 2.83
CA LEU A 39 -7.53 1.76 3.59
C LEU A 39 -7.11 2.28 4.97
N LYS A 40 -6.21 1.58 5.67
CA LYS A 40 -5.63 2.08 6.93
C LYS A 40 -4.91 3.41 6.73
N ALA A 41 -4.05 3.50 5.71
CA ALA A 41 -3.30 4.72 5.42
C ALA A 41 -4.24 5.90 5.14
N LEU A 42 -5.34 5.67 4.40
CA LEU A 42 -6.36 6.68 4.13
C LEU A 42 -7.04 7.17 5.42
N LEU A 43 -7.42 6.26 6.32
CA LEU A 43 -8.01 6.64 7.61
C LEU A 43 -7.04 7.46 8.46
N VAL A 44 -5.76 7.07 8.49
CA VAL A 44 -4.72 7.84 9.20
C VAL A 44 -4.56 9.24 8.61
N ALA A 45 -4.44 9.36 7.28
CA ALA A 45 -4.26 10.62 6.60
C ALA A 45 -5.44 11.58 6.83
N LEU A 46 -6.68 11.08 6.73
CA LEU A 46 -7.87 11.93 6.83
C LEU A 46 -8.18 12.39 8.27
N PHE A 47 -7.92 11.54 9.27
CA PHE A 47 -8.33 11.80 10.65
C PHE A 47 -7.18 12.19 11.56
N PHE A 48 -6.06 11.47 11.53
CA PHE A 48 -4.94 11.70 12.44
C PHE A 48 -3.97 12.76 11.92
N MET A 49 -3.74 12.82 10.60
CA MET A 49 -2.95 13.90 10.00
C MET A 49 -3.78 15.17 9.73
N GLN A 50 -5.05 15.19 10.14
CA GLN A 50 -6.00 16.28 9.92
C GLN A 50 -6.04 16.83 8.48
N LEU A 51 -5.66 16.02 7.48
CA LEU A 51 -5.50 16.46 6.09
C LEU A 51 -6.79 17.08 5.50
N ARG A 52 -7.95 16.71 6.04
CA ARG A 52 -9.26 17.29 5.68
C ARG A 52 -9.50 18.73 6.16
N HIS A 53 -8.80 19.18 7.20
CA HIS A 53 -8.90 20.54 7.75
C HIS A 53 -7.70 21.41 7.37
N GLU A 54 -6.64 20.79 6.83
CA GLU A 54 -5.47 21.51 6.34
C GLU A 54 -5.76 22.33 5.08
N GLY A 55 -4.91 23.33 4.85
CA GLY A 55 -5.00 24.23 3.69
C GLY A 55 -4.87 23.50 2.35
N ALA A 56 -5.37 24.13 1.29
CA ALA A 56 -5.42 23.55 -0.07
C ALA A 56 -4.04 23.10 -0.58
N LEU A 57 -2.97 23.80 -0.20
CA LEU A 57 -1.60 23.50 -0.62
C LEU A 57 -1.09 22.16 -0.05
N VAL A 58 -1.39 21.87 1.23
CA VAL A 58 -1.03 20.59 1.88
C VAL A 58 -1.81 19.44 1.23
N ARG A 59 -3.10 19.65 0.96
CA ARG A 59 -3.95 18.66 0.28
C ARG A 59 -3.46 18.37 -1.14
N LEU A 60 -3.07 19.41 -1.88
CA LEU A 60 -2.51 19.24 -3.22
C LEU A 60 -1.18 18.48 -3.17
N ALA A 61 -0.28 18.83 -2.25
CA ALA A 61 0.99 18.14 -2.08
C ALA A 61 0.78 16.64 -1.75
N ALA A 62 -0.18 16.30 -0.90
CA ALA A 62 -0.53 14.92 -0.59
C ALA A 62 -1.05 14.16 -1.82
N VAL A 63 -1.92 14.78 -2.64
CA VAL A 63 -2.40 14.19 -3.89
C VAL A 63 -1.25 14.00 -4.89
N VAL A 64 -0.38 14.99 -5.05
CA VAL A 64 0.80 14.89 -5.92
C VAL A 64 1.72 13.76 -5.46
N ALA A 65 1.98 13.63 -4.17
CA ALA A 65 2.77 12.54 -3.62
C ALA A 65 2.15 11.16 -3.89
N LEU A 66 0.82 11.03 -3.77
CA LEU A 66 0.10 9.78 -4.08
C LEU A 66 0.14 9.45 -5.58
N VAL A 67 0.00 10.45 -6.45
CA VAL A 67 0.15 10.28 -7.90
C VAL A 67 1.57 9.82 -8.24
N TRP A 68 2.58 10.47 -7.66
CA TRP A 68 3.97 10.10 -7.87
C TRP A 68 4.26 8.66 -7.41
N LEU A 69 3.76 8.28 -6.24
CA LEU A 69 3.89 6.93 -5.71
C LEU A 69 3.21 5.89 -6.63
N ALA A 70 2.00 6.18 -7.13
CA ALA A 70 1.28 5.31 -8.04
C ALA A 70 2.04 5.13 -9.37
N LEU A 71 2.64 6.20 -9.90
CA LEU A 71 3.49 6.14 -11.09
C LEU A 71 4.72 5.25 -10.86
N LEU A 72 5.42 5.42 -9.72
CA LEU A 72 6.59 4.61 -9.39
C LEU A 72 6.25 3.12 -9.24
N PHE A 73 5.13 2.79 -8.58
CA PHE A 73 4.66 1.41 -8.49
C PHE A 73 4.27 0.84 -9.85
N GLY A 74 3.55 1.60 -10.68
CA GLY A 74 3.15 1.18 -12.02
C GLY A 74 4.34 0.93 -12.95
N LEU A 75 5.33 1.82 -12.92
CA LEU A 75 6.58 1.66 -13.67
C LEU A 75 7.37 0.44 -13.18
N SER A 76 7.49 0.25 -11.87
CA SER A 76 8.18 -0.92 -11.30
C SER A 76 7.49 -2.22 -11.70
N TRP A 77 6.16 -2.28 -11.61
CA TRP A 77 5.39 -3.44 -12.04
C TRP A 77 5.61 -3.74 -13.53
N THR A 78 5.60 -2.70 -14.36
CA THR A 78 5.85 -2.81 -15.80
C THR A 78 7.26 -3.35 -16.07
N ASP A 79 8.29 -2.83 -15.39
CA ASP A 79 9.68 -3.32 -15.52
C ASP A 79 9.75 -4.82 -15.21
N TYR A 80 9.25 -5.25 -14.06
CA TYR A 80 9.27 -6.67 -13.68
C TYR A 80 8.46 -7.56 -14.63
N SER A 81 7.33 -7.08 -15.14
CA SER A 81 6.48 -7.86 -16.07
C SER A 81 7.09 -8.03 -17.46
N THR A 82 7.90 -7.06 -17.90
CA THR A 82 8.51 -7.03 -19.24
C THR A 82 9.94 -7.56 -19.24
N ARG A 83 10.56 -7.69 -18.07
CA ARG A 83 11.92 -8.22 -17.93
C ARG A 83 11.98 -9.68 -18.36
N GLY A 84 12.63 -9.93 -19.48
CA GLY A 84 13.03 -11.29 -19.89
C GLY A 84 14.05 -11.86 -18.91
N ALA A 85 13.92 -13.15 -18.59
CA ALA A 85 14.92 -13.86 -17.80
C ALA A 85 16.18 -14.07 -18.63
N SER A 86 17.05 -13.06 -18.65
CA SER A 86 18.38 -13.18 -19.25
C SER A 86 19.20 -14.14 -18.40
N HIS A 87 19.41 -15.36 -18.89
CA HIS A 87 20.31 -16.29 -18.23
C HIS A 87 21.71 -15.68 -18.23
N ALA A 88 22.30 -15.54 -17.05
CA ALA A 88 23.62 -14.98 -16.93
C ALA A 88 24.64 -15.85 -17.68
N PRO A 89 25.49 -15.32 -18.57
CA PRO A 89 26.43 -16.16 -19.34
C PRO A 89 27.46 -16.89 -18.46
N TRP A 90 27.63 -16.47 -17.20
CA TRP A 90 28.51 -17.10 -16.22
C TRP A 90 27.82 -18.13 -15.30
N SER A 91 26.50 -18.32 -15.38
CA SER A 91 25.82 -19.41 -14.65
C SER A 91 26.02 -20.78 -15.33
N ALA A 92 26.58 -20.80 -16.54
CA ALA A 92 27.26 -21.96 -17.10
C ALA A 92 28.58 -22.18 -16.34
N ARG A 93 28.48 -22.78 -15.15
CA ARG A 93 29.64 -23.37 -14.47
C ARG A 93 29.94 -24.72 -15.16
N PRO A 94 31.22 -25.13 -15.28
CA PRO A 94 31.59 -26.39 -15.94
C PRO A 94 30.95 -27.61 -15.28
#